data_AF-A0ABD0NWY7-F1
#
_entry.id   AF-A0ABD0NWY7-F1
#
_cell.length_a   1.000
_cell.length_b   1.000
_cell.length_c   1.000
_cell.angle_alpha   90.00
_cell.angle_beta   90.00
_cell.angle_gamma   90.00
#
_symmetry.space_group_name_H-M   'P 1'
#
loop_
_entity.id
_entity.type
_entity.pdbx_description
1 polymer ?
#
loop_
_entity_poly.entity_id
_entity_poly.type
_entity_poly.pdbx_seq_one_letter_code
_entity_poly.pdbx_strand_id
1 'polypeptide(L)' 'MAHAAHVSAVRSLYKRILMLHRFMPIDLRALGDQYVKDEFKRHKTASGEEVTRFMTEWQ' A
#
# COMPACT_ATOMS: atom_id res chain seq x y z
N MET A 1 -7.59 -20.21 -2.11
CA MET A 1 -8.27 -19.31 -1.14
C MET A 1 -7.34 -18.26 -0.55
N ALA A 2 -6.15 -18.63 -0.05
CA ALA A 2 -5.18 -17.69 0.55
C ALA A 2 -4.76 -16.51 -0.35
N HIS A 3 -4.55 -16.74 -1.65
CA HIS A 3 -4.15 -15.69 -2.61
C HIS A 3 -5.22 -14.60 -2.79
N ALA A 4 -6.50 -14.97 -2.79
CA ALA A 4 -7.61 -14.02 -2.94
C ALA A 4 -7.77 -13.14 -1.70
N ALA A 5 -7.61 -13.74 -0.51
CA ALA A 5 -7.62 -13.01 0.76
C ALA A 5 -6.44 -12.02 0.85
N HIS A 6 -5.25 -12.44 0.42
CA HIS A 6 -4.08 -11.58 0.36
C HIS A 6 -4.30 -10.36 -0.57
N VAL A 7 -4.78 -10.59 -1.80
CA VAL A 7 -5.07 -9.51 -2.75
C VAL A 7 -6.14 -8.53 -2.23
N SER A 8 -7.12 -9.03 -1.47
CA SER A 8 -8.12 -8.18 -0.81
C SER A 8 -7.50 -7.32 0.30
N ALA A 9 -6.65 -7.91 1.16
CA ALA A 9 -5.96 -7.19 2.22
C ALA A 9 -5.05 -6.08 1.67
N VAL A 10 -4.26 -6.38 0.65
CA VAL A 10 -3.39 -5.40 -0.04
C VAL A 10 -4.21 -4.22 -0.58
N ARG A 11 -5.34 -4.50 -1.25
CA ARG A 11 -6.23 -3.45 -1.77
C ARG A 11 -6.87 -2.61 -0.66
N SER A 12 -7.31 -3.24 0.42
CA SER A 12 -7.91 -2.55 1.55
C SER A 12 -6.92 -1.60 2.21
N LEU A 13 -5.68 -2.06 2.42
CA LEU A 13 -4.59 -1.24 2.94
C LEU A 13 -4.28 -0.05 2.02
N TYR A 14 -4.09 -0.29 0.72
CA TYR A 14 -3.84 0.76 -0.26
C TYR A 14 -4.93 1.83 -0.25
N LYS A 15 -6.21 1.42 -0.22
CA LYS A 15 -7.34 2.36 -0.15
C LYS A 15 -7.37 3.14 1.16
N ARG A 16 -7.04 2.50 2.29
CA ARG A 16 -7.01 3.14 3.62
C ARG A 16 -5.95 4.24 3.66
N ILE A 17 -4.76 3.97 3.13
CA ILE A 17 -3.67 4.95 3.06
C ILE A 17 -4.08 6.16 2.20
N LEU A 18 -4.59 5.93 0.99
CA LEU A 18 -5.07 7.02 0.13
C LEU A 18 -6.23 7.80 0.78
N MET A 19 -7.08 7.15 1.56
CA MET A 19 -8.14 7.82 2.31
C MET A 19 -7.57 8.74 3.38
N LEU A 20 -6.51 8.33 4.10
CA LEU A 20 -5.81 9.17 5.07
C LEU A 20 -5.15 10.39 4.39
N HIS A 21 -4.59 10.20 3.19
CA HIS A 21 -3.98 11.29 2.44
C HIS A 21 -4.97 12.37 2.00
N ARG A 22 -6.27 12.06 1.89
CA ARG A 22 -7.31 13.06 1.59
C ARG A 22 -7.43 14.13 2.68
N PHE A 23 -6.99 13.86 3.90
CA PHE A 23 -6.98 14.81 5.01
C PHE A 23 -5.71 15.67 5.06
N MET A 24 -4.73 15.42 4.18
CA MET A 24 -3.51 16.22 4.09
C MET A 24 -3.65 17.43 3.15
N PRO A 25 -2.84 18.49 3.36
CA PRO A 25 -2.65 19.58 2.39
C PRO A 25 -2.33 19.04 0.99
N ILE A 26 -2.74 19.77 -0.05
CA ILE A 26 -2.69 19.28 -1.44
C ILE A 26 -1.29 18.84 -1.89
N ASP A 27 -0.25 19.55 -1.47
CA ASP A 27 1.14 19.26 -1.84
C ASP A 27 1.65 17.99 -1.14
N LEU A 28 1.34 17.84 0.16
CA LEU A 28 1.69 16.65 0.94
C LEU A 28 0.91 15.42 0.47
N ARG A 29 -0.36 15.60 0.08
CA ARG A 29 -1.17 14.55 -0.53
C ARG A 29 -0.56 14.07 -1.83
N ALA A 30 -0.18 14.99 -2.73
CA ALA A 30 0.41 14.62 -4.01
C ALA A 30 1.72 13.84 -3.84
N LEU A 31 2.59 14.29 -2.93
CA LEU A 31 3.83 13.60 -2.61
C LEU A 31 3.58 12.21 -1.99
N GLY A 32 2.68 12.13 -1.01
CA GLY A 32 2.31 10.88 -0.36
C GLY A 32 1.67 9.88 -1.31
N ASP A 33 0.72 10.32 -2.14
CA ASP A 33 0.05 9.48 -3.13
C ASP A 33 1.05 8.89 -4.13
N GLN A 34 2.02 9.70 -4.56
CA GLN A 34 3.08 9.24 -5.47
C GLN A 34 3.99 8.21 -4.78
N TYR A 35 4.42 8.50 -3.56
CA TYR A 35 5.27 7.60 -2.77
C TYR A 35 4.61 6.23 -2.56
N VAL A 36 3.33 6.20 -2.15
CA VAL A 36 2.58 4.97 -1.91
C VAL A 36 2.41 4.16 -3.20
N LYS A 37 2.12 4.82 -4.32
CA LYS A 37 2.04 4.14 -5.62
C LYS A 37 3.36 3.48 -6.00
N ASP A 38 4.48 4.17 -5.78
CA ASP A 38 5.80 3.66 -6.12
C ASP A 38 6.19 2.48 -5.21
N GLU A 39 5.90 2.55 -3.91
CA GLU A 39 6.18 1.45 -2.96
C GLU A 39 5.37 0.19 -3.28
N PHE A 40 4.06 0.33 -3.54
CA PHE A 40 3.22 -0.82 -3.93
C PHE A 40 3.63 -1.40 -5.29
N LYS A 41 4.13 -0.56 -6.21
CA LYS A 41 4.64 -1.01 -7.51
C LYS A 41 5.95 -1.78 -7.37
N ARG A 42 6.87 -1.33 -6.51
CA ARG A 42 8.13 -2.01 -6.19
C ARG A 42 7.89 -3.36 -5.54
N HIS A 43 6.94 -3.44 -4.60
CA HIS A 43 6.60 -4.68 -3.91
C HIS A 43 5.78 -5.67 -4.75
N LYS A 44 5.31 -5.29 -5.94
CA LYS A 44 4.59 -6.19 -6.86
C LYS A 44 5.46 -7.36 -7.37
N THR A 45 6.78 -7.16 -7.46
CA THR A 45 7.75 -8.17 -7.90
C THR A 45 8.61 -8.70 -6.75
N ALA A 46 8.35 -8.28 -5.52
CA ALA A 46 9.10 -8.72 -4.35
C ALA A 46 8.76 -10.18 -3.99
N SER A 47 9.69 -10.83 -3.28
CA SER A 47 9.50 -12.20 -2.80
C SER A 47 8.36 -12.29 -1.79
N GLY A 48 7.79 -13.49 -1.60
CA GLY A 48 6.67 -13.69 -0.67
C GLY A 48 6.98 -13.31 0.79
N GLU A 49 8.25 -13.42 1.20
CA GLU A 49 8.72 -13.02 2.53
C GLU A 49 8.76 -11.48 2.67
N GLU A 50 9.32 -10.79 1.68
CA GLU A 50 9.34 -9.32 1.64
C GLU A 50 7.93 -8.74 1.60
N VAL A 51 7.00 -9.35 0.84
CA VAL A 51 5.60 -8.94 0.82
C VAL A 51 4.93 -9.13 2.18
N THR A 52 5.25 -10.22 2.90
CA THR A 52 4.69 -10.47 4.24
C THR A 52 5.20 -9.43 5.25
N ARG A 53 6.50 -9.12 5.20
CA ARG A 53 7.10 -8.07 6.01
C ARG A 53 6.51 -6.69 5.68
N PHE A 54 6.41 -6.35 4.41
CA PHE A 54 5.78 -5.12 3.93
C PHE A 54 4.35 -4.97 4.45
N MET A 55 3.53 -6.02 4.34
CA MET A 55 2.16 -5.99 4.85
C MET A 55 2.11 -5.81 6.37
N THR A 56 3.09 -6.32 7.12
CA THR A 56 3.16 -6.16 8.57
C THR A 56 3.58 -4.73 8.96
N GLU A 57 4.52 -4.14 8.24
CA GLU A 57 5.02 -2.78 8.51
C GLU A 57 4.00 -1.69 8.16
N TRP A 58 3.10 -1.96 7.21
CA TRP A 58 2.15 -0.97 6.70
C TRP A 58 0.72 -1.07 7.27
N GLN A 59 0.38 -2.17 7.97
CA GLN A 59 -0.96 -2.41 8.52
C GLN A 59 -1.31 -1.53 9.74
#